data_AF-Q9CTW3-F1
#
_entry.id   AF-Q9CTW3-F1
#
_cell.length_a   1.000
_cell.length_b   1.000
_cell.length_c   1.000
_cell.angle_alpha   90.00
_cell.angle_beta   90.00
_cell.angle_gamma   90.00
#
_symmetry.space_group_name_H-M   'P 1'
#
loop_
_entity.id
_entity.type
_entity.pdbx_description
1 polymer ?
#
loop_
_entity_poly.entity_id
_entity_poly.type
_entity_poly.pdbx_seq_one_letter_code
_entity_poly.pdbx_strand_id
1 'polypeptide(L)'
;TEGYSGADISIIVRDSLMQPVRKVQSATHFKKVCGPSRTNPSVMIDDLLTPCSPGDPGAIEMTWMDVPGDKLLEPVVCMSDMLRSLATTRPTVNADDLLKVKKFSEDFGQES
;
A
#
# COMPACT_ATOMS: atom_id res chain seq x y z
N THR A 1 11.80 13.08 -2.37
CA THR A 1 12.49 11.81 -2.07
C THR A 1 13.99 12.03 -1.82
N GLU A 2 14.39 13.21 -1.34
CA GLU A 2 15.78 13.43 -0.90
C GLU A 2 16.07 12.66 0.40
N GLY A 3 17.21 11.97 0.47
CA GLY A 3 17.68 11.26 1.66
C GLY A 3 17.16 9.82 1.86
N TYR A 4 16.29 9.32 0.98
CA TYR A 4 15.81 7.93 1.03
C TYR A 4 16.69 7.03 0.16
N SER A 5 17.23 5.95 0.74
CA SER A 5 17.94 4.92 0.00
C SER A 5 16.99 4.07 -0.85
N GLY A 6 17.52 3.32 -1.81
CA GLY A 6 16.74 2.31 -2.54
C GLY A 6 16.11 1.24 -1.62
N ALA A 7 16.71 0.99 -0.46
CA ALA A 7 16.15 0.12 0.56
C ALA A 7 14.93 0.75 1.25
N ASP A 8 14.98 2.05 1.57
CA ASP A 8 13.82 2.76 2.12
C ASP A 8 12.65 2.80 1.13
N ILE A 9 12.93 3.03 -0.15
CA ILE A 9 11.92 2.98 -1.22
C ILE A 9 11.30 1.58 -1.29
N SER A 10 12.10 0.53 -1.21
CA SER A 10 11.63 -0.86 -1.23
C SER A 10 10.74 -1.18 -0.02
N ILE A 11 11.07 -0.65 1.17
CA ILE A 11 10.27 -0.78 2.38
C ILE A 11 8.93 -0.05 2.22
N ILE A 12 8.93 1.18 1.69
CA ILE A 12 7.71 1.97 1.45
C ILE A 12 6.79 1.26 0.48
N VAL A 13 7.32 0.74 -0.63
CA VAL A 13 6.53 -0.01 -1.62
C VAL A 13 5.92 -1.25 -0.97
N ARG A 14 6.70 -2.00 -0.19
CA ARG A 14 6.21 -3.20 0.51
C ARG A 14 5.11 -2.88 1.52
N ASP A 15 5.24 -1.81 2.30
CA ASP A 15 4.19 -1.40 3.24
C ASP A 15 2.93 -0.93 2.51
N SER A 16 3.10 -0.21 1.39
CA SER A 16 1.99 0.28 0.56
C SER A 16 1.18 -0.86 -0.04
N LEU A 17 1.84 -1.95 -0.45
CA LEU A 17 1.19 -3.18 -0.92
C LEU A 17 0.34 -3.87 0.17
N MET A 18 0.60 -3.61 1.45
CA MET A 18 -0.18 -4.15 2.56
C MET A 18 -1.36 -3.25 2.96
N GLN A 19 -1.45 -2.02 2.45
CA GLN A 19 -2.54 -1.09 2.78
C GLN A 19 -3.92 -1.64 2.39
N PRO A 20 -4.12 -2.27 1.21
CA PRO A 20 -5.41 -2.88 0.88
C PRO A 20 -5.85 -3.95 1.88
N VAL A 21 -4.92 -4.80 2.31
CA VAL A 21 -5.20 -5.86 3.30
C VAL A 21 -5.67 -5.24 4.62
N ARG A 22 -4.96 -4.21 5.10
CA ARG A 22 -5.33 -3.49 6.32
C ARG A 22 -6.69 -2.83 6.20
N LYS A 23 -6.99 -2.19 5.06
CA LYS A 23 -8.31 -1.58 4.78
C LYS A 23 -9.43 -2.60 4.81
N VAL A 24 -9.24 -3.78 4.21
CA VAL A 24 -10.24 -4.86 4.24
C VAL A 24 -10.45 -5.35 5.66
N GLN A 25 -9.37 -5.61 6.41
CA GLN A 25 -9.47 -6.15 7.77
C GLN A 25 -10.12 -5.18 8.77
N SER A 26 -9.92 -3.86 8.60
CA SER A 26 -10.51 -2.84 9.48
C SER A 26 -11.84 -2.27 8.98
N ALA A 27 -12.31 -2.70 7.81
CA ALA A 27 -13.59 -2.25 7.25
C ALA A 27 -14.77 -2.72 8.10
N THR A 28 -15.68 -1.80 8.37
CA THR A 28 -16.97 -2.08 9.02
C THR A 28 -18.12 -2.16 8.04
N HIS A 29 -17.92 -1.67 6.81
CA HIS A 29 -18.94 -1.62 5.78
C HIS A 29 -18.35 -2.04 4.43
N PHE A 30 -19.15 -2.78 3.67
CA PHE A 30 -18.86 -3.19 2.31
C PHE A 30 -20.00 -2.79 1.39
N LYS A 31 -19.70 -2.50 0.14
CA LYS A 31 -20.71 -2.21 -0.88
C LYS A 31 -20.58 -3.17 -2.05
N LYS A 32 -21.71 -3.50 -2.66
CA LYS A 32 -21.76 -4.30 -3.88
C LYS A 32 -21.30 -3.47 -5.07
N VAL A 33 -20.44 -4.05 -5.89
CA VAL A 33 -19.86 -3.40 -7.06
C VAL A 33 -19.72 -4.38 -8.22
N CYS A 34 -19.74 -3.84 -9.44
CA CYS A 34 -19.41 -4.59 -10.63
C CYS A 34 -17.90 -4.56 -10.88
N GLY A 35 -17.29 -5.71 -11.13
CA GLY A 35 -15.87 -5.83 -11.42
C GLY A 35 -15.51 -7.12 -12.13
N PRO A 36 -14.25 -7.25 -12.59
CA PRO A 36 -13.80 -8.45 -13.29
C PRO A 36 -13.78 -9.67 -12.36
N SER A 37 -14.15 -10.84 -12.88
CA SER A 37 -14.02 -12.10 -12.18
C SER A 37 -12.55 -12.41 -11.87
N ARG A 38 -12.28 -12.94 -10.68
CA ARG A 38 -10.92 -13.37 -10.29
C ARG A 38 -10.39 -14.51 -11.17
N THR A 39 -11.28 -15.33 -11.74
CA THR A 39 -10.92 -16.48 -12.57
C THR A 39 -10.87 -16.16 -14.06
N ASN A 40 -11.62 -15.14 -14.50
CA ASN A 40 -11.65 -14.71 -15.90
C ASN A 40 -11.86 -13.19 -16.00
N PRO A 41 -10.80 -12.41 -16.23
CA PRO A 41 -10.88 -10.94 -16.30
C PRO A 41 -11.80 -10.39 -17.39
N SER A 42 -12.15 -11.20 -18.41
CA SER A 42 -13.08 -10.81 -19.47
C SER A 42 -14.56 -10.88 -19.05
N VAL A 43 -14.86 -11.47 -17.90
CA VAL A 43 -16.22 -11.62 -17.35
C VAL A 43 -16.41 -10.62 -16.22
N MET A 44 -17.48 -9.83 -16.29
CA MET A 44 -17.86 -8.90 -15.24
C MET A 44 -18.86 -9.57 -14.30
N ILE A 45 -18.63 -9.45 -12.99
CA ILE A 45 -19.47 -9.93 -11.90
C ILE A 45 -20.04 -8.71 -11.17
N ASP A 46 -21.34 -8.68 -10.93
CA ASP A 46 -22.08 -7.54 -10.35
C ASP A 46 -22.30 -7.63 -8.83
N ASP A 47 -21.89 -8.73 -8.21
CA ASP A 47 -22.10 -9.01 -6.78
C ASP A 47 -20.79 -9.07 -5.95
N LEU A 48 -19.71 -8.48 -6.47
CA LEU A 48 -18.47 -8.33 -5.73
C LEU A 48 -18.64 -7.32 -4.58
N LEU A 49 -17.90 -7.52 -3.49
CA LEU A 49 -17.94 -6.69 -2.29
C LEU A 49 -16.60 -6.00 -2.09
N THR A 50 -16.64 -4.68 -1.95
CA THR A 50 -15.44 -3.88 -1.67
C THR A 50 -15.64 -3.05 -0.40
N PRO A 51 -14.59 -2.85 0.43
CA PRO A 51 -14.66 -1.95 1.58
C PRO A 51 -15.15 -0.55 1.20
N CYS A 52 -15.99 0.04 2.04
CA CYS A 52 -16.52 1.38 1.82
C CYS A 52 -16.74 2.15 3.13
N SER A 53 -17.05 3.45 3.01
CA SER A 53 -17.40 4.24 4.19
C SER A 53 -18.84 3.94 4.62
N PRO A 54 -19.17 4.02 5.93
CA PRO A 54 -20.55 3.81 6.41
C PRO A 54 -21.58 4.75 5.77
N GLY A 55 -21.16 5.95 5.36
CA GLY A 55 -22.02 6.93 4.68
C GLY A 55 -22.15 6.76 3.18
N ASP A 56 -21.47 5.76 2.57
CA ASP A 56 -21.58 5.53 1.13
C ASP A 56 -22.99 4.99 0.79
N PRO A 57 -23.60 5.44 -0.33
CA PRO A 57 -24.83 4.84 -0.82
C PRO A 57 -24.65 3.33 -1.08
N GLY A 58 -25.52 2.51 -0.48
CA GLY A 58 -25.44 1.06 -0.62
C GLY A 58 -24.36 0.41 0.26
N ALA A 59 -23.83 1.13 1.26
CA ALA A 59 -23.01 0.55 2.31
C ALA A 59 -23.83 -0.46 3.12
N ILE A 60 -23.28 -1.66 3.26
CA ILE A 60 -23.84 -2.76 4.04
C ILE A 60 -22.89 -2.96 5.23
N GLU A 61 -23.43 -2.85 6.44
CA GLU A 61 -22.67 -3.12 7.66
C GLU A 61 -22.34 -4.61 7.75
N MET A 62 -21.07 -4.93 7.57
CA MET A 62 -20.53 -6.29 7.68
C MET A 62 -19.00 -6.23 7.77
N THR A 63 -18.38 -7.29 8.28
CA THR A 63 -16.93 -7.40 8.38
C THR A 63 -16.37 -8.24 7.24
N TRP A 64 -15.05 -8.22 7.04
CA TRP A 64 -14.39 -9.08 6.04
C TRP A 64 -14.62 -10.58 6.29
N MET A 65 -14.94 -10.98 7.52
CA MET A 65 -15.24 -12.38 7.87
C MET A 65 -16.57 -12.85 7.25
N ASP A 66 -17.48 -11.91 6.97
CA ASP A 66 -18.78 -12.17 6.38
C ASP A 66 -18.75 -12.16 4.84
N VAL A 67 -17.63 -11.70 4.25
CA VAL A 67 -17.44 -11.60 2.80
C VAL A 67 -16.96 -12.95 2.25
N PRO A 68 -17.67 -13.55 1.27
CA PRO A 68 -17.19 -14.75 0.59
C PRO A 68 -15.84 -14.50 -0.10
N GLY A 69 -14.90 -15.44 0.02
CA GLY A 69 -13.53 -15.27 -0.48
C GLY A 69 -13.42 -15.06 -1.99
N ASP A 70 -14.40 -15.55 -2.76
CA ASP A 70 -14.51 -15.36 -4.21
C ASP A 70 -15.16 -14.02 -4.61
N LYS A 71 -15.81 -13.34 -3.67
CA LYS A 71 -16.54 -12.08 -3.90
C LYS A 71 -15.82 -10.84 -3.39
N LEU A 72 -14.75 -11.00 -2.61
CA LEU A 72 -13.96 -9.86 -2.16
C LEU A 72 -13.28 -9.19 -3.37
N LEU A 73 -13.55 -7.90 -3.56
CA LEU A 73 -12.80 -7.03 -4.45
C LEU A 73 -11.92 -6.10 -3.61
N GLU A 74 -10.62 -6.41 -3.58
CA GLU A 74 -9.62 -5.64 -2.86
C GLU A 74 -9.54 -4.20 -3.40
N PRO A 75 -9.41 -3.20 -2.51
CA PRO A 75 -9.22 -1.82 -2.93
C PRO A 75 -7.86 -1.69 -3.62
N VAL A 76 -7.83 -0.94 -4.72
CA VAL A 76 -6.59 -0.66 -5.45
C VAL A 76 -5.66 0.21 -4.60
N VAL A 77 -4.38 -0.12 -4.58
CA VAL A 77 -3.35 0.74 -3.97
C VAL A 77 -3.33 2.07 -4.71
N CYS A 78 -3.56 3.17 -4.00
CA CYS A 78 -3.52 4.51 -4.59
C CYS A 78 -2.38 5.36 -4.03
N MET A 79 -2.13 6.52 -4.63
CA MET A 79 -1.05 7.42 -4.19
C MET A 79 -1.18 7.81 -2.72
N SER A 80 -2.41 7.91 -2.19
CA SER A 80 -2.61 8.21 -0.76
C SER A 80 -2.10 7.11 0.17
N ASP A 81 -2.07 5.85 -0.30
CA ASP A 81 -1.49 4.72 0.43
C ASP A 81 0.04 4.83 0.46
N MET A 82 0.65 5.19 -0.68
CA MET A 82 2.09 5.45 -0.77
C MET A 82 2.51 6.61 0.14
N LEU A 83 1.74 7.71 0.18
CA LEU A 83 2.00 8.86 1.04
C LEU A 83 1.86 8.51 2.52
N ARG A 84 0.88 7.67 2.88
CA ARG A 84 0.71 7.17 4.25
C ARG A 84 1.90 6.31 4.67
N SER A 85 2.32 5.37 3.82
CA SER A 85 3.49 4.55 4.08
C SER A 85 4.77 5.40 4.21
N LEU A 86 4.96 6.39 3.34
CA LEU A 86 6.07 7.34 3.43
C LEU A 86 6.06 8.12 4.76
N ALA A 87 4.90 8.60 5.22
CA ALA A 87 4.79 9.32 6.49
C ALA A 87 5.12 8.46 7.71
N THR A 88 4.92 7.13 7.62
CA THR A 88 5.23 6.19 8.70
C THR A 88 6.65 5.61 8.62
N THR A 89 7.30 5.67 7.46
CA THR A 89 8.68 5.19 7.27
C THR A 89 9.68 6.33 7.52
N ARG A 90 10.36 6.27 8.67
CA ARG A 90 11.53 7.14 8.92
C ARG A 90 12.67 6.75 7.96
N PRO A 91 13.34 7.70 7.30
CA PRO A 91 14.49 7.40 6.45
C PRO A 91 15.58 6.74 7.29
N THR A 92 16.09 5.58 6.84
CA THR A 92 17.12 4.83 7.58
C THR A 92 18.52 5.38 7.39
N VAL A 93 18.75 6.16 6.32
CA VAL A 93 20.01 6.86 6.12
C VAL A 93 20.00 8.15 6.93
N ASN A 94 20.73 8.16 8.04
CA ASN A 94 20.97 9.39 8.79
C ASN A 94 21.99 10.28 8.03
N ALA A 95 21.92 11.59 8.23
CA ALA A 95 22.84 12.53 7.59
C ALA A 95 24.31 12.29 7.98
N ASP A 96 24.55 11.73 9.18
CA ASP A 96 25.90 11.43 9.68
C ASP A 96 26.57 10.28 8.91
N ASP A 97 25.82 9.29 8.46
CA ASP A 97 26.31 8.15 7.69
C ASP A 97 26.63 8.59 6.25
N LEU A 98 25.86 9.54 5.70
CA LEU A 98 26.23 10.21 4.44
C LEU A 98 27.53 11.01 4.60
N LEU A 99 27.73 11.69 5.73
CA LEU A 99 28.98 12.41 6.01
C LEU A 99 30.17 11.46 6.18
N LYS A 100 29.99 10.31 6.86
CA LYS A 100 31.04 9.29 6.98
C LYS A 100 31.38 8.65 5.64
N VAL A 101 30.40 8.34 4.80
CA VAL A 101 30.63 7.81 3.46
C VAL A 101 31.32 8.85 2.56
N LYS A 102 30.91 10.12 2.62
CA LYS A 102 31.57 11.21 1.89
C LYS A 102 33.01 11.39 2.35
N LYS A 103 33.24 11.41 3.66
CA LYS A 103 34.58 11.49 4.25
C LYS A 103 35.43 10.28 3.87
N PHE A 104 34.87 9.07 3.85
CA PHE A 104 35.57 7.87 3.39
C PHE A 104 35.92 7.94 1.90
N SER A 105 35.03 8.46 1.05
CA SER A 105 35.31 8.69 -0.38
C SER A 105 36.32 9.81 -0.63
N GLU A 106 36.39 10.83 0.24
CA GLU A 106 37.40 11.90 0.18
C GLU A 106 38.77 11.40 0.68
N ASP A 107 38.79 10.57 1.73
CA ASP A 107 40.01 10.03 2.35
C ASP A 107 40.59 8.82 1.58
N PHE A 108 39.77 8.06 0.84
CA PHE A 108 40.16 6.80 0.17
C PHE A 108 39.67 6.67 -1.29
N GLY A 109 39.16 7.74 -1.89
CA GLY A 109 38.78 7.77 -3.30
C GLY A 109 39.97 7.46 -4.22
N GLN A 110 39.71 6.80 -5.36
CA GLN A 110 40.75 6.35 -6.29
C GLN A 110 41.76 7.46 -6.62
N GLU A 111 43.01 7.30 -6.16
CA GLU A 111 44.16 7.97 -6.77
C GLU A 111 44.19 7.59 -8.26
N SER A 112 44.20 8.62 -9.11
CA SER A 112 44.35 8.47 -10.57
C SER A 112 45.81 8.22 -10.94
#